data_AF-A0A815AAF9-F1
#
_entry.id   AF-A0A815AAF9-F1
#
_cell.length_a   1.000
_cell.length_b   1.000
_cell.length_c   1.000
_cell.angle_alpha   90.00
_cell.angle_beta   90.00
_cell.angle_gamma   90.00
#
_symmetry.space_group_name_H-M   'P 1'
#
loop_
_entity.id
_entity.type
_entity.pdbx_description
1 polymer ?
#
loop_
_entity_poly.entity_id
_entity_poly.type
_entity_poly.pdbx_seq_one_letter_code
_entity_poly.pdbx_strand_id
1 'polypeptide(L)'
;MLKTCNGAKVIVLDKFPSDPEQENRVLLKPLNKRLVRRQIICPKPYHVWISANQCVWSCGEGTQPDTTTNECVCENGYYEIGTDEFGRRICAICPKPYHVWISTNQCVWSCGEGTQPDTTTNECVCENGYYEIGTDEFGRRICASTEPDNTTNECVCQKGYYETGTDGFGRRICSPL
;
A
#
# COMPACT_ATOMS: atom_id res chain seq x y z
N MET A 1 25.43 -21.67 10.76
CA MET A 1 24.45 -20.88 11.55
C MET A 1 24.84 -19.41 11.44
N LEU A 2 24.13 -18.62 10.65
CA LEU A 2 24.25 -17.16 10.58
C LEU A 2 22.83 -16.60 10.59
N LYS A 3 22.61 -15.67 11.52
CA LYS A 3 21.32 -15.20 12.02
C LYS A 3 20.61 -14.34 10.98
N THR A 4 19.31 -14.59 10.84
CA THR A 4 18.35 -13.78 10.10
C THR A 4 18.13 -12.44 10.80
N CYS A 5 18.29 -11.33 10.06
CA CYS A 5 17.64 -10.06 10.38
C CYS A 5 16.42 -9.95 9.46
N ASN A 6 15.23 -10.07 10.04
CA ASN A 6 13.96 -10.00 9.33
C ASN A 6 13.73 -8.61 8.74
N GLY A 7 13.28 -8.54 7.47
CA GLY A 7 12.51 -7.42 6.93
C GLY A 7 13.21 -6.36 6.08
N ALA A 8 14.49 -6.49 5.71
CA ALA A 8 15.16 -5.51 4.83
C ALA A 8 15.58 -6.14 3.49
N LYS A 9 15.13 -5.57 2.38
CA LYS A 9 15.59 -5.92 1.03
C LYS A 9 16.80 -5.07 0.69
N VAL A 10 18.00 -5.65 0.78
CA VAL A 10 19.23 -4.98 0.33
C VAL A 10 19.25 -5.06 -1.19
N ILE A 11 18.96 -3.94 -1.85
CA ILE A 11 19.01 -3.87 -3.31
C ILE A 11 20.37 -3.31 -3.71
N VAL A 12 21.18 -4.12 -4.37
CA VAL A 12 22.46 -3.71 -4.96
C VAL A 12 22.16 -3.24 -6.39
N LEU A 13 21.81 -1.97 -6.55
CA LEU A 13 21.74 -1.33 -7.88
C LEU A 13 22.84 -0.29 -7.99
N ASP A 14 23.68 -0.53 -9.00
CA ASP A 14 24.80 0.25 -9.52
C ASP A 14 25.86 0.78 -8.54
N LYS A 15 27.11 0.57 -8.96
CA LYS A 15 28.27 1.25 -8.40
C LYS A 15 28.05 2.74 -8.64
N PHE A 16 27.94 3.53 -7.57
CA PHE A 16 28.21 4.95 -7.71
C PHE A 16 29.59 5.08 -8.37
N PRO A 17 29.73 5.82 -9.50
CA PRO A 17 31.05 6.19 -9.96
C PRO A 17 31.69 6.91 -8.77
N SER A 18 32.81 6.37 -8.29
CA SER A 18 33.62 7.03 -7.30
C SER A 18 34.06 8.35 -7.91
N ASP A 19 33.35 9.43 -7.58
CA ASP A 19 33.73 10.77 -7.99
C ASP A 19 35.14 11.04 -7.42
N PRO A 20 36.18 11.19 -8.25
CA PRO A 20 37.55 11.26 -7.75
C PRO A 20 37.94 12.63 -7.18
N GLU A 21 37.02 13.59 -7.03
CA GLU A 21 37.37 14.96 -6.62
C GLU A 21 36.47 15.56 -5.54
N GLN A 22 36.42 14.93 -4.37
CA GLN A 22 36.36 15.71 -3.13
C GLN A 22 37.68 15.59 -2.34
N GLU A 23 38.78 16.02 -2.98
CA GLU A 23 39.96 16.49 -2.26
C GLU A 23 39.59 17.76 -1.48
N ASN A 24 38.98 17.61 -0.32
CA ASN A 24 39.06 18.65 0.71
C ASN A 24 40.51 18.68 1.22
N ARG A 25 41.37 19.45 0.53
CA ARG A 25 42.72 19.82 0.98
C ARG A 25 42.61 20.68 2.23
N VAL A 26 42.51 20.03 3.40
CA VAL A 26 42.93 20.66 4.65
C VAL A 26 44.42 20.38 4.81
N LEU A 27 45.21 21.43 4.59
CA LEU A 27 46.66 21.47 4.71
C LEU A 27 47.05 21.26 6.19
N LEU A 28 47.21 20.01 6.61
CA LEU A 28 47.69 19.67 7.96
C LEU A 28 49.19 19.39 7.93
N LYS A 29 49.94 20.26 8.62
CA LYS A 29 51.37 20.10 8.94
C LYS A 29 51.64 18.79 9.69
N PRO A 30 52.86 18.23 9.62
CA PRO A 30 53.10 16.84 9.99
C PRO A 30 53.22 16.71 11.50
N LEU A 31 52.27 16.03 12.13
CA LEU A 31 52.40 15.58 13.52
C LEU A 31 51.75 14.20 13.66
N ASN A 32 52.63 13.24 13.91
CA ASN A 32 52.38 11.93 14.51
C ASN A 32 51.41 10.99 13.78
N LYS A 33 51.96 9.85 13.31
CA LYS A 33 51.23 8.74 12.67
C LYS A 33 50.24 8.09 13.65
N ARG A 34 49.09 8.72 13.87
CA ARG A 34 47.86 8.05 14.28
C ARG A 34 47.10 7.78 12.99
N LEU A 35 46.75 6.51 12.71
CA LEU A 35 45.86 6.18 11.61
C LEU A 35 44.54 6.94 11.80
N VAL A 36 44.42 8.09 11.16
CA VAL A 36 43.12 8.75 10.98
C VAL A 36 42.40 7.88 9.97
N ARG A 37 41.57 6.95 10.45
CA ARG A 37 40.60 6.27 9.57
C ARG A 37 39.77 7.38 8.93
N ARG A 38 39.97 7.61 7.64
CA ARG A 38 39.03 8.43 6.84
C ARG A 38 37.66 7.83 7.08
N GLN A 39 36.81 8.57 7.77
CA GLN A 39 35.43 8.15 7.99
C GLN A 39 34.74 8.25 6.64
N ILE A 40 34.44 7.11 6.04
CA ILE A 40 33.70 7.07 4.78
C ILE A 40 32.24 7.35 5.13
N ILE A 41 31.74 8.48 4.63
CA ILE A 41 30.39 8.96 4.91
C ILE A 41 29.58 8.74 3.63
N CYS A 42 28.61 7.84 3.68
CA CYS A 42 27.64 7.71 2.60
C CYS A 42 26.57 8.82 2.72
N PRO A 43 25.99 9.28 1.60
CA PRO A 43 24.89 10.25 1.62
C PRO A 43 23.72 9.74 2.48
N LYS A 44 23.44 10.47 3.56
CA LYS A 44 22.24 10.24 4.37
C LYS A 44 20.99 10.58 3.54
N PRO A 45 19.81 10.00 3.84
CA PRO A 45 19.51 9.10 4.96
C PRO A 45 19.65 7.60 4.63
N TYR A 46 19.66 7.22 3.36
CA TYR A 46 19.43 5.83 2.96
C TYR A 46 20.66 5.05 2.52
N HIS A 47 21.86 5.65 2.51
CA HIS A 47 23.05 4.93 2.10
C HIS A 47 23.83 4.39 3.29
N VAL A 48 24.25 3.13 3.18
CA VAL A 48 25.07 2.45 4.19
C VAL A 48 26.35 1.95 3.55
N TRP A 49 27.46 2.11 4.27
CA TRP A 49 28.74 1.58 3.86
C TRP A 49 28.85 0.08 4.20
N ILE A 50 29.18 -0.76 3.22
CA ILE A 50 29.33 -2.20 3.43
C ILE A 50 30.79 -2.67 3.30
N SER A 51 31.07 -3.88 3.80
CA SER A 51 32.42 -4.47 3.83
C SER A 51 33.07 -4.67 2.44
N ALA A 52 32.27 -4.64 1.37
CA ALA A 52 32.73 -4.63 -0.02
C ALA A 52 33.25 -3.25 -0.49
N ASN A 53 33.44 -2.30 0.43
CA ASN A 53 33.99 -0.97 0.17
C ASN A 53 33.15 -0.15 -0.82
N GLN A 54 31.82 -0.19 -0.63
CA GLN A 54 30.84 0.52 -1.45
C GLN A 54 29.68 1.05 -0.59
N CYS A 55 29.09 2.18 -0.99
CA CYS A 55 27.82 2.65 -0.46
C CYS A 55 26.68 1.91 -1.19
N VAL A 56 25.71 1.42 -0.44
CA VAL A 56 24.51 0.76 -0.99
C VAL A 56 23.26 1.38 -0.40
N TRP A 57 22.16 1.28 -1.14
CA TRP A 57 20.84 1.68 -0.69
C TRP A 57 20.33 0.76 0.43
N SER A 58 19.77 1.38 1.47
CA SER A 58 19.12 0.75 2.61
C SER A 58 17.63 1.15 2.61
N CYS A 59 16.94 0.80 1.54
CA CYS A 59 15.52 1.03 1.37
C CYS A 59 14.69 0.07 2.24
N GLY A 60 13.57 0.55 2.76
CA GLY A 60 12.58 -0.27 3.47
C GLY A 60 11.78 -1.16 2.51
N GLU A 61 11.02 -2.11 3.05
CA GLU A 61 10.08 -2.89 2.24
C GLU A 61 9.04 -1.98 1.56
N GLY A 62 8.69 -2.25 0.30
CA GLY A 62 7.77 -1.43 -0.49
C GLY A 62 8.35 -0.09 -0.95
N THR A 63 9.67 0.11 -0.82
CA THR A 63 10.38 1.30 -1.33
C THR A 63 11.45 0.93 -2.36
N GLN A 64 11.74 1.87 -3.25
CA GLN A 64 12.77 1.78 -4.28
C GLN A 64 13.69 3.01 -4.26
N PRO A 65 14.95 2.85 -4.69
CA PRO A 65 15.85 3.99 -4.88
C PRO A 65 15.33 5.00 -5.90
N ASP A 66 15.39 6.29 -5.56
CA ASP A 66 15.27 7.40 -6.50
C ASP A 66 16.63 8.12 -6.61
N THR A 67 17.29 7.91 -7.74
CA THR A 67 18.61 8.50 -8.03
C THR A 67 18.57 10.00 -8.29
N THR A 68 17.38 10.58 -8.53
CA THR A 68 17.19 12.02 -8.73
C THR A 68 17.26 12.76 -7.40
N THR A 69 16.55 12.23 -6.40
CA THR A 69 16.45 12.84 -5.06
C THR A 69 17.50 12.30 -4.09
N ASN A 70 18.18 11.20 -4.45
CA ASN A 70 19.03 10.42 -3.54
C ASN A 70 18.27 9.89 -2.31
N GLU A 71 16.98 9.61 -2.45
CA GLU A 71 16.11 9.06 -1.40
C GLU A 71 15.51 7.70 -1.79
N CYS A 72 15.05 6.93 -0.79
CA CYS A 72 14.15 5.81 -1.06
C CYS A 72 12.72 6.34 -1.11
N VAL A 73 11.98 6.05 -2.17
CA VAL A 73 10.59 6.43 -2.38
C VAL A 73 9.69 5.20 -2.45
N CYS A 74 8.37 5.34 -2.25
CA CYS A 74 7.47 4.20 -2.38
C CYS A 74 7.51 3.61 -3.81
N GLU A 75 7.44 2.28 -3.90
CA GLU A 75 7.23 1.60 -5.18
C GLU A 75 5.87 2.00 -5.79
N ASN A 76 5.72 1.83 -7.10
CA ASN A 76 4.45 2.11 -7.76
C ASN A 76 3.32 1.27 -7.15
N GLY A 77 2.24 1.94 -6.71
CA GLY A 77 1.10 1.31 -6.04
C GLY A 77 1.25 1.14 -4.52
N TYR A 78 2.41 1.51 -3.96
CA TYR A 78 2.60 1.66 -2.52
C TYR A 78 2.41 3.13 -2.11
N TYR A 79 1.97 3.32 -0.88
CA TYR A 79 1.68 4.63 -0.31
C TYR A 79 2.43 4.84 1.00
N GLU A 80 2.96 6.05 1.19
CA GLU A 80 3.73 6.39 2.38
C GLU A 80 2.80 6.46 3.61
N ILE A 81 3.08 5.63 4.60
CA ILE A 81 2.31 5.57 5.86
C ILE A 81 3.10 6.14 7.05
N GLY A 82 4.38 6.47 6.87
CA GLY A 82 5.22 7.09 7.89
C GLY A 82 6.70 6.78 7.71
N THR A 83 7.45 6.85 8.82
CA THR A 83 8.88 6.53 8.87
C THR A 83 9.21 5.58 10.01
N ASP A 84 10.22 4.72 9.85
CA ASP A 84 10.74 3.87 10.91
C ASP A 84 11.65 4.63 11.90
N GLU A 85 12.18 3.93 12.91
CA GLU A 85 13.07 4.50 13.94
C GLU A 85 14.38 5.07 13.37
N PHE A 86 14.75 4.69 12.15
CA PHE A 86 15.93 5.16 11.43
C PHE A 86 15.60 6.30 10.46
N GLY A 87 14.36 6.78 10.44
CA GLY A 87 13.88 7.83 9.53
C GLY A 87 13.64 7.32 8.11
N ARG A 88 13.52 6.00 7.92
CA ARG A 88 13.28 5.42 6.60
C ARG A 88 11.79 5.41 6.28
N ARG A 89 11.40 5.77 5.06
CA ARG A 89 10.00 5.70 4.62
C ARG A 89 9.45 4.28 4.80
N ILE A 90 8.25 4.21 5.36
CA ILE A 90 7.45 2.98 5.42
C ILE A 90 6.33 3.16 4.40
N CYS A 91 6.26 2.23 3.44
CA CYS A 91 5.21 2.24 2.45
C CYS A 91 4.37 0.96 2.55
N ALA A 92 3.07 1.09 2.34
CA ALA A 92 2.14 -0.03 2.37
C ALA A 92 1.24 -0.02 1.13
N ILE A 93 0.70 -1.18 0.80
CA ILE A 93 -0.36 -1.33 -0.20
C ILE A 93 -1.68 -1.58 0.49
N CYS A 94 -2.78 -1.09 -0.09
CA CYS A 94 -4.10 -1.42 0.43
C CYS A 94 -4.47 -2.89 0.17
N PRO A 95 -5.10 -3.57 1.15
CA PRO A 95 -5.57 -4.93 0.96
C PRO A 95 -6.52 -5.03 -0.23
N LYS A 96 -6.13 -5.79 -1.25
CA LYS A 96 -6.99 -6.05 -2.39
C LYS A 96 -8.13 -7.02 -2.03
N PRO A 97 -9.25 -7.01 -2.78
CA PRO A 97 -9.55 -6.09 -3.87
C PRO A 97 -10.31 -4.83 -3.43
N TYR A 98 -10.87 -4.81 -2.22
CA TYR A 98 -11.87 -3.83 -1.81
C TYR A 98 -11.34 -2.68 -0.97
N HIS A 99 -10.03 -2.46 -0.92
CA HIS A 99 -9.48 -1.27 -0.28
C HIS A 99 -8.88 -0.32 -1.29
N VAL A 100 -9.19 0.96 -1.12
CA VAL A 100 -8.64 2.05 -1.89
C VAL A 100 -7.91 3.00 -0.95
N TRP A 101 -6.75 3.48 -1.40
CA TRP A 101 -6.02 4.51 -0.67
C TRP A 101 -6.66 5.87 -0.92
N ILE A 102 -6.93 6.62 0.15
CA ILE A 102 -7.49 7.97 0.05
C ILE A 102 -6.51 9.04 0.55
N SER A 103 -6.80 10.30 0.23
CA SER A 103 -5.92 11.45 0.49
C SER A 103 -5.61 11.71 1.97
N THR A 104 -6.34 11.07 2.90
CA THR A 104 -6.07 11.13 4.34
C THR A 104 -5.11 10.02 4.81
N ASN A 105 -4.33 9.46 3.90
CA ASN A 105 -3.33 8.42 4.15
C ASN A 105 -3.86 7.17 4.86
N GLN A 106 -5.00 6.67 4.40
CA GLN A 106 -5.59 5.44 4.93
C GLN A 106 -6.20 4.60 3.82
N CYS A 107 -6.23 3.29 4.03
CA CYS A 107 -7.00 2.36 3.23
C CYS A 107 -8.44 2.34 3.74
N VAL A 108 -9.39 2.54 2.84
CA VAL A 108 -10.82 2.46 3.15
C VAL A 108 -11.49 1.43 2.26
N TRP A 109 -12.57 0.84 2.78
CA TRP A 109 -13.42 -0.06 2.03
C TRP A 109 -14.05 0.65 0.83
N SER A 110 -14.04 -0.04 -0.30
CA SER A 110 -14.67 0.35 -1.56
C SER A 110 -15.69 -0.71 -1.95
N CYS A 111 -16.69 -0.89 -1.09
CA CYS A 111 -17.78 -1.82 -1.30
C CYS A 111 -18.80 -1.27 -2.32
N GLY A 112 -19.44 -2.16 -3.08
CA GLY A 112 -20.50 -1.83 -4.02
C GLY A 112 -21.83 -1.55 -3.33
N GLU A 113 -22.84 -1.13 -4.09
CA GLU A 113 -24.18 -0.86 -3.55
C GLU A 113 -24.82 -2.13 -2.96
N GLY A 114 -25.46 -2.00 -1.79
CA GLY A 114 -26.08 -3.10 -1.07
C GLY A 114 -25.08 -4.07 -0.42
N THR A 115 -23.81 -3.68 -0.31
CA THR A 115 -22.75 -4.51 0.28
C THR A 115 -22.09 -3.85 1.49
N GLN A 116 -21.58 -4.67 2.39
CA GLN A 116 -20.88 -4.29 3.61
C GLN A 116 -19.54 -5.01 3.74
N PRO A 117 -18.57 -4.42 4.46
CA PRO A 117 -17.33 -5.10 4.80
C PRO A 117 -17.52 -6.38 5.62
N ASP A 118 -16.85 -7.46 5.22
CA ASP A 118 -16.58 -8.61 6.09
C ASP A 118 -15.08 -8.64 6.43
N THR A 119 -14.75 -8.25 7.67
CA THR A 119 -13.38 -8.23 8.16
C THR A 119 -12.77 -9.62 8.36
N THR A 120 -13.59 -10.67 8.36
CA THR A 120 -13.12 -12.06 8.53
C THR A 120 -12.53 -12.59 7.23
N THR A 121 -13.23 -12.35 6.12
CA THR A 121 -12.82 -12.79 4.78
C THR A 121 -12.05 -11.73 4.02
N ASN A 122 -12.05 -10.48 4.53
CA ASN A 122 -11.52 -9.31 3.86
C ASN A 122 -12.20 -9.04 2.49
N GLU A 123 -13.51 -9.35 2.41
CA GLU A 123 -14.35 -9.16 1.22
C GLU A 123 -15.49 -8.15 1.48
N CYS A 124 -16.10 -7.63 0.42
CA CYS A 124 -17.41 -6.99 0.50
C CYS A 124 -18.49 -8.03 0.29
N VAL A 125 -19.39 -8.17 1.28
CA VAL A 125 -20.49 -9.13 1.26
C VAL A 125 -21.84 -8.44 1.18
N CYS A 126 -22.89 -9.11 0.70
CA CYS A 126 -24.21 -8.48 0.70
C CYS A 126 -24.64 -8.14 2.12
N GLU A 127 -25.33 -7.01 2.28
CA GLU A 127 -26.02 -6.70 3.52
C GLU A 127 -27.11 -7.74 3.82
N ASN A 128 -27.50 -7.85 5.09
CA ASN A 128 -28.60 -8.74 5.47
C ASN A 128 -29.88 -8.36 4.70
N GLY A 129 -30.48 -9.33 4.02
CA GLY A 129 -31.66 -9.10 3.18
C GLY A 129 -31.37 -8.74 1.72
N TYR A 130 -30.10 -8.68 1.33
CA TYR A 130 -29.66 -8.42 -0.04
C TYR A 130 -29.00 -9.67 -0.64
N TYR A 131 -29.08 -9.83 -1.96
CA TYR A 131 -28.43 -10.93 -2.70
C TYR A 131 -27.60 -10.38 -3.85
N GLU A 132 -26.55 -11.13 -4.16
CA GLU A 132 -25.69 -10.84 -5.31
C GLU A 132 -26.50 -10.95 -6.60
N ILE A 133 -26.61 -9.83 -7.31
CA ILE A 133 -27.25 -9.75 -8.63
C ILE A 133 -26.23 -9.60 -9.76
N GLY A 134 -24.96 -9.40 -9.42
CA GLY A 134 -23.88 -9.28 -10.39
C GLY A 134 -22.66 -8.58 -9.83
N THR A 135 -21.83 -8.08 -10.75
CA THR A 135 -20.64 -7.28 -10.44
C THR A 135 -20.62 -6.01 -11.26
N ASP A 136 -20.01 -4.95 -10.74
CA ASP A 136 -19.79 -3.70 -11.47
C ASP A 136 -18.57 -3.78 -12.40
N GLU A 137 -18.28 -2.68 -13.11
CA GLU A 137 -17.15 -2.60 -14.05
C GLU A 137 -15.76 -2.80 -13.39
N PHE A 138 -15.69 -2.66 -12.05
CA PHE A 138 -14.49 -2.88 -11.26
C PHE A 138 -14.45 -4.29 -10.65
N GLY A 139 -15.42 -5.15 -10.98
CA GLY A 139 -15.55 -6.51 -10.46
C GLY A 139 -16.07 -6.57 -9.02
N ARG A 140 -16.63 -5.49 -8.49
CA ARG A 140 -17.19 -5.46 -7.13
C ARG A 140 -18.61 -6.01 -7.14
N ARG A 141 -18.96 -6.76 -6.10
CA ARG A 141 -20.31 -7.33 -5.93
C ARG A 141 -21.36 -6.21 -5.88
N ILE A 142 -22.45 -6.40 -6.61
CA ILE A 142 -23.66 -5.58 -6.53
C ILE A 142 -24.73 -6.45 -5.87
N CYS A 143 -25.36 -5.94 -4.81
CA CYS A 143 -26.46 -6.64 -4.18
C CYS A 143 -27.73 -5.81 -4.17
N ALA A 144 -28.88 -6.48 -4.29
CA ALA A 144 -30.19 -5.86 -4.25
C ALA A 144 -31.18 -6.73 -3.47
N SER A 145 -32.20 -6.09 -2.90
CA SER A 145 -33.36 -6.73 -2.27
C SER A 145 -34.52 -6.98 -3.25
N THR A 146 -34.42 -6.41 -4.46
CA THR A 146 -35.39 -6.54 -5.56
C THR A 146 -34.69 -6.89 -6.86
N GLU A 147 -35.42 -7.53 -7.78
CA GLU A 147 -34.96 -7.82 -9.14
C GLU A 147 -35.99 -7.32 -10.17
N PRO A 148 -35.56 -6.99 -11.41
CA PRO A 148 -36.49 -6.63 -12.48
C PRO A 148 -37.34 -7.84 -12.88
N ASP A 149 -38.66 -7.68 -12.86
CA ASP A 149 -39.58 -8.63 -13.48
C ASP A 149 -39.64 -8.37 -14.99
N ASN A 150 -39.04 -9.29 -15.76
CA ASN A 150 -38.98 -9.22 -17.23
C ASN A 150 -40.36 -9.28 -17.92
N THR A 151 -41.45 -9.54 -17.18
CA THR A 151 -42.81 -9.57 -17.72
C THR A 151 -43.59 -8.29 -17.45
N THR A 152 -43.34 -7.62 -16.33
CA THR A 152 -44.08 -6.43 -15.91
C THR A 152 -43.26 -5.14 -15.99
N ASN A 153 -41.94 -5.23 -16.22
CA ASN A 153 -40.99 -4.11 -16.08
C ASN A 153 -41.03 -3.43 -14.70
N GLU A 154 -41.56 -4.12 -13.68
CA GLU A 154 -41.55 -3.66 -12.29
C GLU A 154 -40.43 -4.33 -11.50
N CYS A 155 -39.89 -3.64 -10.48
CA CYS A 155 -39.02 -4.29 -9.51
C CYS A 155 -39.87 -5.13 -8.55
N VAL A 156 -39.57 -6.42 -8.44
CA VAL A 156 -40.24 -7.36 -7.54
C VAL A 156 -39.25 -7.89 -6.50
N CYS A 157 -39.77 -8.37 -5.37
CA CYS A 157 -38.93 -9.07 -4.41
C CYS A 157 -38.37 -10.34 -5.04
N GLN A 158 -37.09 -10.60 -4.76
CA GLN A 158 -36.46 -11.81 -5.26
C GLN A 158 -37.16 -13.07 -4.75
N LYS A 159 -37.00 -14.17 -5.49
CA LYS A 159 -37.46 -15.48 -5.04
C LYS A 159 -36.90 -15.81 -3.64
N GLY A 160 -37.79 -16.07 -2.69
CA GLY A 160 -37.43 -16.29 -1.28
C GLY A 160 -37.76 -15.11 -0.36
N TYR A 161 -38.28 -14.01 -0.91
CA TYR A 161 -38.68 -12.81 -0.16
C TYR A 161 -40.15 -12.49 -0.40
N TYR A 162 -40.76 -11.83 0.58
CA TYR A 162 -42.08 -11.23 0.46
C TYR A 162 -42.00 -9.72 0.68
N GLU A 163 -42.93 -8.99 0.07
CA GLU A 163 -43.03 -7.54 0.24
C GLU A 163 -43.58 -7.23 1.64
N THR A 164 -42.80 -6.49 2.43
CA THR A 164 -43.22 -6.00 3.75
C THR A 164 -43.67 -4.54 3.73
N GLY A 165 -43.44 -3.84 2.62
CA GLY A 165 -43.94 -2.49 2.41
C GLY A 165 -43.20 -1.77 1.29
N THR A 166 -43.25 -0.44 1.33
CA THR A 166 -42.48 0.43 0.43
C THR A 166 -41.71 1.47 1.22
N ASP A 167 -40.55 1.90 0.72
CA ASP A 167 -39.80 3.01 1.31
C ASP A 167 -40.44 4.37 0.98
N GLY A 168 -39.86 5.46 1.50
CA GLY A 168 -40.34 6.84 1.25
C GLY A 168 -40.29 7.30 -0.21
N PHE A 169 -39.75 6.49 -1.11
CA PHE A 169 -39.67 6.73 -2.55
C PHE A 169 -40.56 5.77 -3.36
N GLY A 170 -41.40 4.96 -2.68
CA GLY A 170 -42.31 4.02 -3.32
C GLY A 170 -41.64 2.73 -3.83
N ARG A 171 -40.39 2.45 -3.44
CA ARG A 171 -39.69 1.21 -3.80
C ARG A 171 -40.06 0.10 -2.84
N ARG A 172 -40.26 -1.12 -3.34
CA ARG A 172 -40.63 -2.28 -2.52
C ARG A 172 -39.54 -2.59 -1.50
N ILE A 173 -39.95 -2.83 -0.26
CA ILE A 173 -39.13 -3.37 0.82
C ILE A 173 -39.43 -4.86 0.89
N CYS A 174 -38.39 -5.66 0.75
CA CYS A 174 -38.49 -7.12 0.73
C CYS A 174 -37.90 -7.69 2.02
N SER A 175 -38.58 -8.68 2.60
CA SER A 175 -38.07 -9.42 3.75
C SER A 175 -38.04 -10.92 3.47
N PRO A 176 -37.11 -11.68 4.07
CA PRO A 176 -37.00 -13.11 3.81
C PRO A 176 -38.27 -13.85 4.25
N LEU A 177 -38.72 -14.83 3.46
CA LEU A 177 -39.81 -15.75 3.80
C LEU A 177 -39.50 -16.62 5.02
#